data_AF-A0AAE4VEI4-F1
#
_entry.id   AF-A0AAE4VEI4-F1
#
_cell.length_a   1.000
_cell.length_b   1.000
_cell.length_c   1.000
_cell.angle_alpha   90.00
_cell.angle_beta   90.00
_cell.angle_gamma   90.00
#
_symmetry.space_group_name_H-M   'P 1'
#
loop_
_entity.id
_entity.type
_entity.pdbx_description
1 polymer ?
#
loop_
_entity_poly.entity_id
_entity_poly.type
_entity_poly.pdbx_seq_one_letter_code
_entity_poly.pdbx_strand_id
1 'polypeptide(L)'
;MLINQHRVRNVSDTRAQLSAILDTAQQGYTTHISRDGQIAAHVVPPNALVHRGNEFAIMMSATIDSCAHWITNDATATGFHQAGDPIGIVFGWLWRADRHKAMDWLAVYTDTLTGIFEGRGYARPAFAPLWRALRIALGASLDGEEILEFEAFMREHLQDQITPFTLDELAGRERPRGDNDPWPDTAPTGKGWIKKRWRDVVVGDFVPNPDNAYQLNVGDENWCRVITLTESEANVQRVDGTHTTVALADAGSHWVPFQSDTPYRWDSFARHN
;
A
#
# COMPACT_ATOMS: atom_id res chain seq x y z
N MET A 1 -19.26 -4.11 11.17
CA MET A 1 -19.76 -5.42 11.64
C MET A 1 -21.18 -5.25 12.14
N LEU A 2 -22.18 -5.70 11.39
CA LEU A 2 -23.55 -5.77 11.91
C LEU A 2 -23.57 -6.83 13.01
N ILE A 3 -23.53 -6.39 14.27
CA ILE A 3 -23.79 -7.29 15.38
C ILE A 3 -25.22 -7.79 15.18
N ASN A 4 -25.37 -9.09 14.91
CA ASN A 4 -26.69 -9.70 14.86
C ASN A 4 -27.31 -9.51 16.25
N GLN A 5 -28.26 -8.59 16.37
CA GLN A 5 -28.86 -8.23 17.67
C GLN A 5 -29.52 -9.44 18.35
N HIS A 6 -29.92 -10.46 17.58
CA HIS A 6 -30.44 -11.72 18.12
C HIS A 6 -29.38 -12.55 18.87
N ARG A 7 -28.10 -12.22 18.70
CA ARG A 7 -26.96 -12.87 19.36
C ARG A 7 -26.40 -12.04 20.51
N VAL A 8 -26.99 -10.89 20.83
CA VAL A 8 -26.62 -10.09 22.01
C VAL A 8 -27.62 -10.38 23.12
N ARG A 9 -27.12 -10.73 24.30
CA ARG A 9 -27.93 -11.00 25.50
C ARG A 9 -27.41 -10.17 26.65
N ASN A 10 -28.29 -9.55 27.44
CA ASN A 10 -27.84 -8.90 28.66
C ASN A 10 -27.36 -9.97 29.68
N VAL A 11 -26.59 -9.57 30.70
CA VAL A 11 -26.08 -10.48 31.74
C VAL A 11 -27.21 -11.24 32.48
N SER A 12 -28.33 -10.56 32.77
CA SER A 12 -29.46 -11.16 33.50
C SER A 12 -30.13 -12.29 32.71
N ASP A 13 -30.41 -12.07 31.43
CA ASP A 13 -30.98 -13.02 30.48
C ASP A 13 -30.02 -14.18 30.25
N THR A 14 -28.72 -13.89 30.16
CA THR A 14 -27.68 -14.90 30.02
C THR A 14 -27.69 -15.84 31.22
N ARG A 15 -27.81 -15.31 32.43
CA ARG A 15 -27.89 -16.13 33.65
C ARG A 15 -29.14 -17.02 33.66
N ALA A 16 -30.28 -16.50 33.20
CA ALA A 16 -31.53 -17.26 33.13
C ALA A 16 -31.52 -18.33 32.03
N GLN A 17 -30.75 -18.14 30.96
CA GLN A 17 -30.77 -18.97 29.74
C GLN A 17 -29.42 -19.65 29.46
N LEU A 18 -28.55 -19.80 30.46
CA LEU A 18 -27.17 -20.25 30.26
C LEU A 18 -27.11 -21.60 29.54
N SER A 19 -27.92 -22.58 29.93
CA SER A 19 -27.93 -23.89 29.28
C SER A 19 -28.28 -23.81 27.79
N ALA A 20 -29.31 -23.03 27.43
CA ALA A 20 -29.68 -22.82 26.03
C ALA A 20 -28.55 -22.14 25.25
N ILE A 21 -27.90 -21.14 25.84
CA ILE A 21 -26.75 -20.47 25.22
C ILE A 21 -25.60 -21.45 24.96
N LEU A 22 -25.30 -22.34 25.90
CA LEU A 22 -24.27 -23.38 25.74
C LEU A 22 -24.65 -24.39 24.64
N ASP A 23 -25.91 -24.81 24.57
CA ASP A 23 -26.41 -25.68 23.49
C ASP A 23 -26.27 -24.99 22.12
N THR A 24 -26.53 -23.69 22.06
CA THR A 24 -26.38 -22.90 20.82
C THR A 24 -24.90 -22.77 20.43
N ALA A 25 -24.00 -22.61 21.40
CA ALA A 25 -22.57 -22.61 21.19
C ALA A 25 -22.06 -23.96 20.66
N GLN A 26 -22.57 -25.07 21.19
CA GLN A 26 -22.27 -26.41 20.69
C GLN A 26 -22.67 -26.58 19.22
N GLN A 27 -23.71 -25.88 18.76
CA GLN A 27 -24.17 -25.84 17.37
C GLN A 27 -23.37 -24.88 16.46
N GLY A 28 -22.31 -24.25 16.97
CA GLY A 28 -21.45 -23.37 16.18
C GLY A 28 -21.82 -21.89 16.25
N TYR A 29 -22.69 -21.47 17.17
CA TYR A 29 -23.12 -20.08 17.28
C TYR A 29 -22.44 -19.32 18.42
N THR A 30 -21.87 -18.16 18.12
CA THR A 30 -21.35 -17.23 19.13
C THR A 30 -22.48 -16.37 19.72
N THR A 31 -22.51 -16.25 21.04
CA THR A 31 -23.38 -15.31 21.79
C THR A 31 -22.54 -14.23 22.45
N HIS A 32 -22.93 -12.96 22.28
CA HIS A 32 -22.31 -11.80 22.93
C HIS A 32 -23.10 -11.46 24.19
N ILE A 33 -22.43 -11.41 25.33
CA ILE A 33 -23.03 -11.05 26.62
C ILE A 33 -22.75 -9.56 26.86
N SER A 34 -23.80 -8.75 27.00
CA SER A 34 -23.69 -7.33 27.30
C SER A 34 -23.99 -7.01 28.76
N ARG A 35 -23.25 -6.06 29.31
CA ARG A 35 -23.45 -5.47 30.64
C ARG A 35 -23.32 -3.96 30.49
N ASP A 36 -24.30 -3.20 31.01
CA ASP A 36 -24.27 -1.74 31.01
C ASP A 36 -24.02 -1.13 29.61
N GLY A 37 -24.59 -1.76 28.57
CA GLY A 37 -24.47 -1.32 27.17
C GLY A 37 -23.18 -1.74 26.46
N GLN A 38 -22.25 -2.43 27.13
CA GLN A 38 -20.99 -2.89 26.55
C GLN A 38 -20.93 -4.42 26.50
N ILE A 39 -20.21 -4.99 25.53
CA ILE A 39 -19.98 -6.45 25.49
C ILE A 39 -18.97 -6.83 26.58
N ALA A 40 -19.43 -7.59 27.57
CA ALA A 40 -18.63 -8.02 28.72
C ALA A 40 -18.03 -9.43 28.53
N ALA A 41 -18.65 -10.28 27.73
CA ALA A 41 -18.16 -11.63 27.47
C ALA A 41 -18.66 -12.19 26.14
N HIS A 42 -18.01 -13.25 25.67
CA HIS A 42 -18.44 -14.05 24.53
C HIS A 42 -18.58 -15.50 24.97
N VAL A 43 -19.70 -16.13 24.64
CA VAL A 43 -19.81 -17.59 24.63
C VAL A 43 -19.61 -18.03 23.20
N VAL A 44 -18.52 -18.73 22.94
CA VAL A 44 -18.13 -19.18 21.60
C VAL A 44 -18.24 -20.70 21.49
N PRO A 45 -18.38 -21.23 20.27
CA PRO A 45 -18.29 -22.66 20.04
C PRO A 45 -17.02 -23.29 20.60
N PRO A 46 -17.04 -24.56 21.03
CA PRO A 46 -15.86 -25.23 21.59
C PRO A 46 -14.72 -25.38 20.58
N ASN A 47 -15.03 -25.39 19.28
CA ASN A 47 -14.07 -25.41 18.19
C ASN A 47 -13.71 -24.01 17.66
N ALA A 48 -14.21 -22.95 18.27
CA ALA A 48 -13.84 -21.60 17.89
C ALA A 48 -12.36 -21.35 18.23
N LEU A 49 -11.63 -20.81 17.27
CA LEU A 49 -10.28 -20.34 17.52
C LEU A 49 -10.34 -19.10 18.41
N VAL A 50 -9.90 -19.24 19.66
CA VAL A 50 -9.76 -18.13 20.60
C VAL A 50 -8.29 -17.80 20.72
N HIS A 51 -7.88 -16.68 20.12
CA HIS A 51 -6.53 -16.17 20.26
C HIS A 51 -6.31 -15.69 21.70
N ARG A 52 -5.31 -16.25 22.39
CA ARG A 52 -5.00 -15.95 23.81
C ARG A 52 -3.60 -15.38 24.01
N GLY A 53 -2.79 -15.32 22.96
CA GLY A 53 -1.42 -14.85 22.99
C GLY A 53 -1.13 -13.85 21.87
N ASN A 54 0.00 -14.03 21.20
CA ASN A 54 0.51 -13.14 20.16
C ASN A 54 0.06 -13.56 18.75
N GLU A 55 -0.90 -14.48 18.61
CA GLU A 55 -1.30 -15.02 17.31
C GLU A 55 -1.84 -13.93 16.38
N PHE A 56 -2.58 -12.96 16.95
CA PHE A 56 -3.02 -11.78 16.21
C PHE A 56 -1.83 -11.02 15.63
N ALA A 57 -0.80 -10.75 16.43
CA ALA A 57 0.39 -10.05 15.97
C ALA A 57 1.14 -10.85 14.89
N ILE A 58 1.26 -12.17 15.05
CA ILE A 58 1.88 -13.04 14.04
C ILE A 58 1.11 -13.01 12.72
N MET A 59 -0.21 -13.15 12.76
CA MET A 59 -1.07 -13.11 11.57
C MET A 59 -1.03 -11.74 10.89
N MET A 60 -1.04 -10.67 11.68
CA MET A 60 -0.92 -9.30 11.18
C MET A 60 0.42 -9.08 10.49
N SER A 61 1.54 -9.44 11.14
CA SER A 61 2.87 -9.35 10.55
C SER A 61 2.98 -10.15 9.25
N ALA A 62 2.48 -11.39 9.22
CA ALA A 62 2.48 -12.21 8.00
C ALA A 62 1.63 -11.60 6.86
N THR A 63 0.48 -11.02 7.21
CA THR A 63 -0.38 -10.34 6.22
C THR A 63 0.30 -9.08 5.69
N ILE A 64 0.88 -8.27 6.58
CA ILE A 64 1.64 -7.07 6.22
C ILE A 64 2.81 -7.41 5.31
N ASP A 65 3.62 -8.39 5.67
CA ASP A 65 4.78 -8.81 4.89
C ASP A 65 4.36 -9.27 3.48
N SER A 66 3.34 -10.15 3.40
CA SER A 66 2.80 -10.61 2.13
C SER A 66 2.24 -9.48 1.26
N CYS A 67 1.48 -8.56 1.85
CA CYS A 67 0.88 -7.43 1.13
C CYS A 67 1.94 -6.41 0.71
N ALA A 68 2.94 -6.15 1.55
CA ALA A 68 4.04 -5.24 1.26
C ALA A 68 4.89 -5.78 0.09
N HIS A 69 5.20 -7.08 0.09
CA HIS A 69 5.85 -7.72 -1.05
C HIS A 69 5.01 -7.65 -2.33
N TRP A 70 3.69 -7.89 -2.22
CA TRP A 70 2.79 -7.83 -3.36
C TRP A 70 2.77 -6.42 -3.98
N ILE A 71 2.54 -5.37 -3.19
CA ILE A 71 2.50 -4.00 -3.71
C ILE A 71 3.86 -3.57 -4.26
N THR A 72 4.99 -4.00 -3.67
CA THR A 72 6.31 -3.72 -4.27
C THR A 72 6.43 -4.34 -5.66
N ASN A 73 6.02 -5.59 -5.84
CA ASN A 73 6.05 -6.25 -7.16
C ASN A 73 5.09 -5.56 -8.15
N ASP A 74 3.84 -5.29 -7.73
CA ASP A 74 2.85 -4.64 -8.59
C ASP A 74 3.28 -3.21 -8.98
N ALA A 75 3.86 -2.47 -8.05
CA ALA A 75 4.35 -1.13 -8.29
C ALA A 75 5.57 -1.09 -9.20
N THR A 76 6.40 -2.14 -9.22
CA THR A 76 7.49 -2.26 -10.22
C THR A 76 6.96 -2.48 -11.63
N ALA A 77 5.90 -3.27 -11.76
CA ALA A 77 5.27 -3.55 -13.03
C ALA A 77 4.50 -2.35 -13.55
N THR A 78 3.61 -1.80 -12.73
CA THR A 78 2.58 -0.86 -13.21
C THR A 78 2.51 0.46 -12.47
N GLY A 79 3.30 0.67 -11.42
CA GLY A 79 3.25 1.86 -10.55
C GLY A 79 2.30 1.72 -9.34
N PHE A 80 2.22 2.74 -8.49
CA PHE A 80 1.37 2.75 -7.29
C PHE A 80 -0.14 2.85 -7.62
N HIS A 81 -0.73 1.78 -8.14
CA HIS A 81 -2.15 1.74 -8.48
C HIS A 81 -3.02 1.28 -7.30
N GLN A 82 -2.72 0.13 -6.69
CA GLN A 82 -3.51 -0.48 -5.63
C GLN A 82 -2.59 -1.15 -4.61
N ALA A 83 -2.97 -1.15 -3.32
CA ALA A 83 -2.18 -1.79 -2.24
C ALA A 83 -2.60 -3.24 -1.93
N GLY A 84 -3.65 -3.74 -2.61
CA GLY A 84 -4.20 -5.09 -2.48
C GLY A 84 -5.38 -5.15 -1.51
N ASP A 85 -6.47 -5.81 -1.91
CA ASP A 85 -7.69 -5.86 -1.10
C ASP A 85 -7.48 -6.43 0.32
N PRO A 86 -6.64 -7.47 0.55
CA PRO A 86 -6.45 -8.02 1.88
C PRO A 86 -5.98 -6.99 2.92
N ILE A 87 -5.04 -6.10 2.57
CA ILE A 87 -4.56 -5.08 3.52
C ILE A 87 -5.65 -4.05 3.82
N GLY A 88 -6.45 -3.69 2.81
CA GLY A 88 -7.60 -2.79 2.97
C GLY A 88 -8.70 -3.38 3.85
N ILE A 89 -8.99 -4.67 3.71
CA ILE A 89 -9.96 -5.39 4.55
C ILE A 89 -9.48 -5.42 6.00
N VAL A 90 -8.20 -5.74 6.23
CA VAL A 90 -7.62 -5.80 7.57
C VAL A 90 -7.62 -4.43 8.25
N PHE A 91 -7.18 -3.38 7.57
CA PHE A 91 -7.23 -2.03 8.13
C PHE A 91 -8.66 -1.52 8.31
N GLY A 92 -9.58 -1.85 7.41
CA GLY A 92 -10.99 -1.51 7.58
C GLY A 92 -11.64 -2.21 8.78
N TRP A 93 -11.25 -3.46 9.06
CA TRP A 93 -11.66 -4.15 10.29
C TRP A 93 -11.05 -3.50 11.53
N LEU A 94 -9.74 -3.22 11.52
CA LEU A 94 -9.05 -2.54 12.61
C LEU A 94 -9.65 -1.16 12.90
N TRP A 95 -9.91 -0.36 11.87
CA TRP A 95 -10.52 0.97 12.00
C TRP A 95 -11.84 0.95 12.79
N ARG A 96 -12.68 -0.03 12.53
CA ARG A 96 -13.98 -0.19 13.21
C ARG A 96 -13.86 -0.81 14.60
N ALA A 97 -12.80 -1.57 14.86
CA ALA A 97 -12.58 -2.24 16.14
C ALA A 97 -11.81 -1.37 17.13
N ASP A 98 -10.73 -0.72 16.68
CA ASP A 98 -9.80 0.09 17.45
C ASP A 98 -8.97 0.98 16.50
N ARG A 99 -9.33 2.26 16.42
CA ARG A 99 -8.71 3.25 15.52
C ARG A 99 -7.21 3.44 15.81
N HIS A 100 -6.78 3.35 17.07
CA HIS A 100 -5.38 3.52 17.43
C HIS A 100 -4.55 2.30 17.01
N LYS A 101 -5.06 1.08 17.22
CA LYS A 101 -4.40 -0.12 16.69
C LYS A 101 -4.31 -0.13 15.17
N ALA A 102 -5.29 0.45 14.47
CA ALA A 102 -5.19 0.63 13.03
C ALA A 102 -3.95 1.46 12.65
N MET A 103 -3.64 2.51 13.42
CA MET A 103 -2.46 3.35 13.19
C MET A 103 -1.15 2.65 13.55
N ASP A 104 -1.11 1.92 14.68
CA ASP A 104 0.06 1.14 15.07
C ASP A 104 0.45 0.15 13.95
N TRP A 105 -0.53 -0.59 13.42
CA TRP A 105 -0.28 -1.55 12.34
C TRP A 105 -0.05 -0.90 10.98
N LEU A 106 -0.62 0.27 10.74
CA LEU A 106 -0.34 1.04 9.53
C LEU A 106 1.12 1.53 9.52
N ALA A 107 1.64 1.98 10.67
CA ALA A 107 3.04 2.33 10.85
C ALA A 107 3.96 1.14 10.59
N VAL A 108 3.65 -0.04 11.16
CA VAL A 108 4.38 -1.29 10.88
C VAL A 108 4.34 -1.64 9.38
N TYR A 109 3.20 -1.48 8.73
CA TYR A 109 3.06 -1.74 7.30
C TYR A 109 3.92 -0.81 6.44
N THR A 110 3.90 0.49 6.72
CA THR A 110 4.66 1.46 5.91
C THR A 110 6.16 1.39 6.16
N ASP A 111 6.59 1.05 7.39
CA ASP A 111 7.98 0.73 7.72
C ASP A 111 8.46 -0.54 7.00
N THR A 112 7.70 -1.63 7.09
CA THR A 112 8.00 -2.90 6.39
C THR A 112 8.11 -2.67 4.88
N LEU A 113 7.14 -1.96 4.30
CA LEU A 113 7.14 -1.62 2.89
C LEU A 113 8.37 -0.81 2.49
N THR A 114 8.74 0.19 3.29
CA THR A 114 9.93 1.01 3.05
C THR A 114 11.20 0.17 3.10
N GLY A 115 11.34 -0.71 4.09
CA GLY A 115 12.46 -1.63 4.19
C GLY A 115 12.58 -2.58 2.98
N ILE A 116 11.45 -3.07 2.45
CA ILE A 116 11.45 -3.89 1.23
C ILE A 116 11.89 -3.07 0.01
N PHE A 117 11.41 -1.83 -0.13
CA PHE A 117 11.83 -0.94 -1.23
C PHE A 117 13.33 -0.66 -1.16
N GLU A 118 13.84 -0.29 0.02
CA GLU A 118 15.26 -0.01 0.25
C GLU A 118 16.13 -1.25 -0.01
N GLY A 119 15.72 -2.42 0.50
CA GLY A 119 16.41 -3.69 0.28
C GLY A 119 16.49 -4.11 -1.20
N ARG A 120 15.60 -3.58 -2.04
CA ARG A 120 15.61 -3.77 -3.51
C ARG A 120 16.27 -2.64 -4.28
N GLY A 121 16.84 -1.64 -3.60
CA GLY A 121 17.48 -0.49 -4.23
C GLY A 121 16.50 0.51 -4.85
N TYR A 122 15.25 0.55 -4.36
CA TYR A 122 14.24 1.51 -4.78
C TYR A 122 14.16 2.70 -3.82
N ALA A 123 13.72 3.85 -4.32
CA ALA A 123 13.44 4.99 -3.45
C ALA A 123 12.25 4.64 -2.54
N ARG A 124 12.28 5.09 -1.29
CA ARG A 124 11.12 4.88 -0.41
C ARG A 124 9.85 5.45 -1.06
N PRO A 125 8.69 4.80 -0.87
CA PRO A 125 7.42 5.37 -1.30
C PRO A 125 7.19 6.75 -0.65
N ALA A 126 6.78 7.73 -1.46
CA ALA A 126 6.22 8.97 -0.93
C ALA A 126 4.81 8.71 -0.39
N PHE A 127 4.40 9.49 0.61
CA PHE A 127 3.11 9.30 1.27
C PHE A 127 1.93 9.38 0.30
N ALA A 128 1.84 10.43 -0.53
CA ALA A 128 0.66 10.66 -1.38
C ALA A 128 0.41 9.52 -2.40
N PRO A 129 1.42 9.01 -3.13
CA PRO A 129 1.27 7.82 -3.98
C PRO A 129 0.82 6.57 -3.22
N LEU A 130 1.44 6.29 -2.06
CA LEU A 130 1.09 5.12 -1.25
C LEU A 130 -0.34 5.23 -0.71
N TRP A 131 -0.69 6.40 -0.17
CA TRP A 131 -2.03 6.66 0.35
C TRP A 131 -3.09 6.47 -0.74
N ARG A 132 -2.83 6.90 -1.98
CA ARG A 132 -3.74 6.64 -3.11
C ARG A 132 -3.97 5.15 -3.32
N ALA A 133 -2.90 4.37 -3.38
CA ALA A 133 -2.98 2.92 -3.56
C ALA A 133 -3.71 2.24 -2.38
N LEU A 134 -3.46 2.72 -1.15
CA LEU A 134 -4.11 2.23 0.05
C LEU A 134 -5.59 2.60 0.10
N ARG A 135 -5.97 3.82 -0.31
CA ARG A 135 -7.36 4.26 -0.41
C ARG A 135 -8.18 3.35 -1.33
N ILE A 136 -7.60 2.89 -2.45
CA ILE A 136 -8.27 1.93 -3.33
C ILE A 136 -8.48 0.59 -2.61
N ALA A 137 -7.44 0.07 -1.95
CA ALA A 137 -7.55 -1.16 -1.16
C ALA A 137 -8.59 -1.05 -0.03
N LEU A 138 -8.62 0.07 0.70
CA LEU A 138 -9.60 0.33 1.77
C LEU A 138 -11.04 0.28 1.25
N GLY A 139 -11.27 0.65 -0.02
CA GLY A 139 -12.58 0.55 -0.68
C GLY A 139 -13.15 -0.89 -0.73
N ALA A 140 -12.34 -1.91 -0.50
CA ALA A 140 -12.81 -3.29 -0.34
C ALA A 140 -13.60 -3.52 0.96
N SER A 141 -13.49 -2.63 1.96
CA SER A 141 -14.13 -2.79 3.28
C SER A 141 -14.78 -1.52 3.83
N LEU A 142 -14.29 -0.33 3.47
CA LEU A 142 -14.76 0.96 3.94
C LEU A 142 -15.49 1.71 2.83
N ASP A 143 -16.50 2.48 3.19
CA ASP A 143 -17.11 3.42 2.25
C ASP A 143 -16.29 4.73 2.11
N GLY A 144 -16.74 5.62 1.24
CA GLY A 144 -16.04 6.86 0.96
C GLY A 144 -15.93 7.81 2.15
N GLU A 145 -16.91 7.82 3.05
CA GLU A 145 -16.90 8.68 4.24
C GLU A 145 -15.95 8.11 5.30
N GLU A 146 -16.03 6.79 5.57
CA GLU A 146 -15.11 6.10 6.46
C GLU A 146 -13.65 6.23 6.01
N ILE A 147 -13.37 6.20 4.70
CA ILE A 147 -12.03 6.42 4.15
C ILE A 147 -11.53 7.83 4.43
N LEU A 148 -12.39 8.85 4.31
CA LEU A 148 -12.01 10.24 4.60
C LEU A 148 -11.75 10.44 6.09
N GLU A 149 -12.55 9.82 6.97
CA GLU A 149 -12.29 9.83 8.41
C GLU A 149 -10.98 9.11 8.75
N PHE A 150 -10.72 7.96 8.11
CA PHE A 150 -9.47 7.22 8.28
C PHE A 150 -8.28 8.10 7.88
N GLU A 151 -8.38 8.81 6.74
CA GLU A 151 -7.32 9.71 6.27
C GLU A 151 -7.02 10.81 7.27
N ALA A 152 -8.07 11.50 7.74
CA ALA A 152 -7.93 12.60 8.69
C ALA A 152 -7.27 12.12 9.99
N PHE A 153 -7.75 11.00 10.53
CA PHE A 153 -7.21 10.41 11.76
C PHE A 153 -5.76 9.96 11.58
N MET A 154 -5.43 9.33 10.45
CA MET A 154 -4.06 8.93 10.11
C MET A 154 -3.13 10.13 10.04
N ARG A 155 -3.51 11.21 9.36
CA ARG A 155 -2.65 12.40 9.24
C ARG A 155 -2.35 13.04 10.60
N GLU A 156 -3.30 12.97 11.54
CA GLU A 156 -3.13 13.48 12.89
C GLU A 156 -2.26 12.58 13.78
N HIS A 157 -2.42 11.26 13.69
CA HIS A 157 -1.85 10.32 14.67
C HIS A 157 -0.67 9.50 14.17
N LEU A 158 -0.44 9.38 12.86
CA LEU A 158 0.66 8.56 12.32
C LEU A 158 2.03 9.15 12.67
N GLN A 159 2.12 10.46 12.92
CA GLN A 159 3.34 11.13 13.37
C GLN A 159 3.79 10.70 14.78
N ASP A 160 2.86 10.18 15.60
CA ASP A 160 3.15 9.70 16.96
C ASP A 160 3.76 8.28 16.94
N GLN A 161 3.82 7.66 15.76
CA GLN A 161 4.32 6.32 15.53
C GLN A 161 5.68 6.33 14.83
N ILE A 162 6.34 5.17 14.76
CA ILE A 162 7.51 4.99 13.90
C ILE A 162 7.02 4.99 12.45
N THR A 163 7.17 6.11 11.76
CA THR A 163 6.70 6.30 10.38
C THR A 163 7.82 6.79 9.48
N PRO A 164 7.90 6.31 8.22
CA PRO A 164 8.89 6.79 7.27
C PRO A 164 8.54 8.17 6.69
N PHE A 165 7.35 8.71 6.96
CA PHE A 165 6.84 9.95 6.36
C PHE A 165 7.15 11.19 7.20
N THR A 166 7.45 12.31 6.54
CA THR A 166 7.67 13.59 7.21
C THR A 166 6.34 14.26 7.58
N LEU A 167 6.40 15.23 8.50
CA LEU A 167 5.24 16.08 8.83
C LEU A 167 4.70 16.84 7.59
N ASP A 168 5.58 17.23 6.68
CA ASP A 168 5.19 17.89 5.44
C ASP A 168 4.38 16.95 4.54
N GLU A 169 4.80 15.70 4.40
CA GLU A 169 4.04 14.67 3.66
C GLU A 169 2.68 14.38 4.28
N LEU A 170 2.63 14.23 5.61
CA LEU A 170 1.38 14.03 6.35
C LEU A 170 0.46 15.26 6.30
N ALA A 171 1.01 16.46 6.12
CA ALA A 171 0.27 17.69 5.83
C ALA A 171 -0.15 17.81 4.34
N GLY A 172 0.14 16.82 3.49
CA GLY A 172 -0.23 16.79 2.08
C GLY A 172 0.74 17.50 1.14
N ARG A 173 1.93 17.87 1.62
CA ARG A 173 3.01 18.41 0.78
C ARG A 173 3.83 17.28 0.17
N GLU A 174 4.63 17.62 -0.84
CA GLU A 174 5.54 16.66 -1.46
C GLU A 174 6.63 16.22 -0.49
N ARG A 175 7.16 15.01 -0.70
CA ARG A 175 8.32 14.52 0.04
C ARG A 175 9.52 15.44 -0.21
N PRO A 176 10.30 15.81 0.82
CA PRO A 176 11.57 16.50 0.63
C PRO A 176 12.50 15.67 -0.27
N ARG A 177 13.00 16.29 -1.34
CA ARG A 177 13.92 15.67 -2.30
C ARG A 177 15.33 16.20 -2.09
N GLY A 178 16.32 15.33 -2.18
CA GLY A 178 17.73 15.72 -2.20
C GLY A 178 18.22 15.94 -3.64
N ASP A 179 19.46 16.42 -3.79
CA ASP A 179 20.08 16.70 -5.09
C ASP A 179 20.13 15.47 -6.01
N ASN A 180 20.11 14.27 -5.43
CA ASN A 180 20.11 12.99 -6.13
C ASN A 180 18.70 12.44 -6.43
N ASP A 181 17.63 13.17 -6.13
CA ASP A 181 16.25 12.86 -6.53
C ASP A 181 15.64 14.04 -7.31
N PRO A 182 16.07 14.27 -8.56
CA PRO A 182 15.60 15.43 -9.30
C PRO A 182 14.17 15.26 -9.85
N TRP A 183 13.59 14.06 -9.74
CA TRP A 183 12.29 13.74 -10.31
C TRP A 183 11.16 14.00 -9.31
N PRO A 184 10.01 14.53 -9.75
CA PRO A 184 8.83 14.58 -8.90
C PRO A 184 8.40 13.16 -8.50
N ASP A 185 7.72 13.06 -7.36
CA ASP A 185 6.99 11.84 -7.03
C ASP A 185 5.79 11.70 -7.97
N THR A 186 5.24 10.48 -8.08
CA THR A 186 4.15 10.26 -9.02
C THR A 186 2.96 11.18 -8.78
N ALA A 187 2.42 11.71 -9.87
CA ALA A 187 1.18 12.48 -9.87
C ALA A 187 0.03 11.66 -9.24
N PRO A 188 -0.97 12.33 -8.64
CA PRO A 188 -2.14 11.68 -8.04
C PRO A 188 -3.06 11.00 -9.08
N THR A 189 -2.83 11.20 -10.38
CA THR A 189 -3.57 10.56 -11.47
C THR A 189 -2.76 9.46 -12.16
N GLY A 190 -3.42 8.55 -12.88
CA GLY A 190 -2.77 7.43 -13.57
C GLY A 190 -2.25 6.33 -12.62
N LYS A 191 -1.46 5.39 -13.15
CA LYS A 191 -0.90 4.29 -12.33
C LYS A 191 0.36 4.70 -11.54
N GLY A 192 1.04 5.75 -12.00
CA GLY A 192 2.22 6.30 -11.35
C GLY A 192 3.50 5.52 -11.60
N TRP A 193 4.52 5.75 -10.77
CA TRP A 193 5.83 5.13 -10.92
C TRP A 193 6.53 4.97 -9.58
N ILE A 194 7.46 4.00 -9.55
CA ILE A 194 8.49 3.88 -8.53
C ILE A 194 9.80 4.44 -9.07
N LYS A 195 10.79 4.66 -8.21
CA LYS A 195 12.10 5.17 -8.62
C LYS A 195 13.19 4.18 -8.20
N LYS A 196 14.21 4.02 -9.04
CA LYS A 196 15.47 3.35 -8.71
C LYS A 196 16.66 4.18 -9.15
N ARG A 197 17.88 3.84 -8.73
CA ARG A 197 19.05 4.56 -9.23
C ARG A 197 19.30 4.19 -10.69
N TRP A 198 19.81 5.12 -11.49
CA TRP A 198 20.19 4.82 -12.88
C TRP A 198 21.11 3.61 -13.00
N ARG A 199 22.08 3.45 -12.08
CA ARG A 199 22.97 2.27 -12.04
C ARG A 199 22.25 0.94 -11.79
N ASP A 200 21.03 0.96 -11.26
CA ASP A 200 20.22 -0.22 -10.94
C ASP A 200 19.13 -0.47 -12.03
N VAL A 201 19.11 0.36 -13.08
CA VAL A 201 18.30 0.13 -14.29
C VAL A 201 18.81 -1.09 -15.04
N VAL A 202 17.91 -1.85 -15.66
CA VAL A 202 18.25 -3.02 -16.49
C VAL A 202 17.71 -2.85 -17.90
N VAL A 203 18.31 -3.58 -18.85
CA VAL A 203 17.81 -3.62 -20.23
C VAL A 203 16.38 -4.16 -20.23
N GLY A 204 15.50 -3.45 -20.93
CA GLY A 204 14.08 -3.75 -21.02
C GLY A 204 13.20 -2.85 -20.17
N ASP A 205 13.75 -2.20 -19.12
CA ASP A 205 12.99 -1.24 -18.32
C ASP A 205 12.56 -0.02 -19.13
N PHE A 206 11.48 0.58 -18.67
CA PHE A 206 10.99 1.87 -19.11
C PHE A 206 11.44 2.98 -18.18
N VAL A 207 12.05 4.01 -18.74
CA VAL A 207 12.51 5.22 -18.05
C VAL A 207 11.95 6.46 -18.73
N PRO A 208 11.91 7.62 -18.06
CA PRO A 208 11.42 8.84 -18.66
C PRO A 208 12.23 9.22 -19.91
N ASN A 209 11.56 9.84 -20.88
CA ASN A 209 12.20 10.41 -22.04
C ASN A 209 13.12 11.57 -21.61
N PRO A 210 14.44 11.49 -21.85
CA PRO A 210 15.40 12.49 -21.39
C PRO A 210 15.15 13.89 -21.98
N ASP A 211 14.45 13.99 -23.12
CA ASP A 211 14.14 15.27 -23.75
C ASP A 211 13.05 16.05 -23.00
N ASN A 212 12.22 15.37 -22.20
CA ASN A 212 11.10 15.98 -21.48
C ASN A 212 11.52 16.56 -20.11
N ALA A 213 12.83 16.62 -19.84
CA ALA A 213 13.38 17.02 -18.55
C ALA A 213 12.68 16.27 -17.40
N TYR A 214 12.27 16.97 -16.33
CA TYR A 214 11.56 16.39 -15.19
C TYR A 214 10.03 16.46 -15.30
N GLN A 215 9.51 16.57 -16.53
CA GLN A 215 8.08 16.55 -16.79
C GLN A 215 7.66 15.12 -17.15
N LEU A 216 7.08 14.40 -16.19
CA LEU A 216 6.40 13.13 -16.47
C LEU A 216 4.89 13.33 -16.55
N ASN A 217 4.37 13.05 -17.73
CA ASN A 217 2.94 12.82 -17.93
C ASN A 217 2.68 11.33 -18.17
N VAL A 218 1.40 10.98 -18.22
CA VAL A 218 0.93 9.59 -18.41
C VAL A 218 1.05 9.12 -19.87
N GLY A 219 1.45 9.99 -20.80
CA GLY A 219 1.55 9.67 -22.24
C GLY A 219 2.76 8.80 -22.58
N ASP A 220 2.60 7.92 -23.57
CA ASP A 220 3.61 6.96 -24.04
C ASP A 220 4.89 7.63 -24.56
N GLU A 221 4.77 8.84 -25.11
CA GLU A 221 5.88 9.67 -25.60
C GLU A 221 6.83 10.13 -24.48
N ASN A 222 6.38 10.02 -23.22
CA ASN A 222 7.18 10.38 -22.04
C ASN A 222 8.04 9.23 -21.54
N TRP A 223 7.96 8.05 -22.16
CA TRP A 223 8.70 6.86 -21.76
C TRP A 223 9.59 6.34 -22.90
N CYS A 224 10.79 5.90 -22.52
CA CYS A 224 11.74 5.22 -23.39
C CYS A 224 12.11 3.87 -22.79
N ARG A 225 12.35 2.86 -23.65
CA ARG A 225 12.84 1.55 -23.21
C ARG A 225 14.35 1.51 -23.26
N VAL A 226 14.98 1.02 -22.20
CA VAL A 226 16.42 0.79 -22.17
C VAL A 226 16.76 -0.39 -23.07
N ILE A 227 17.54 -0.15 -24.13
CA ILE A 227 17.94 -1.17 -25.11
C ILE A 227 19.35 -1.69 -24.85
N THR A 228 20.26 -0.83 -24.40
CA THR A 228 21.61 -1.22 -23.99
C THR A 228 22.04 -0.37 -22.80
N LEU A 229 22.78 -0.97 -21.88
CA LEU A 229 23.29 -0.29 -20.70
C LEU A 229 24.77 -0.63 -20.50
N THR A 230 25.58 0.39 -20.26
CA THR A 230 27.00 0.29 -19.92
C THR A 230 27.26 1.05 -18.61
N GLU A 231 28.49 1.00 -18.10
CA GLU A 231 28.84 1.75 -16.88
C GLU A 231 28.72 3.28 -17.05
N SER A 232 28.90 3.79 -18.28
CA SER A 232 28.93 5.23 -18.56
C SER A 232 27.71 5.75 -19.31
N GLU A 233 26.95 4.89 -19.97
CA GLU A 233 25.88 5.30 -20.89
C GLU A 233 24.71 4.30 -20.92
N ALA A 234 23.49 4.85 -21.02
CA ALA A 234 22.28 4.10 -21.35
C ALA A 234 21.78 4.53 -22.74
N ASN A 235 21.60 3.59 -23.66
CA ASN A 235 20.85 3.86 -24.89
C ASN A 235 19.39 3.49 -24.67
N VAL A 236 18.51 4.43 -24.97
CA VAL A 236 17.07 4.29 -24.79
C VAL A 236 16.37 4.49 -26.12
N GLN A 237 15.30 3.73 -26.35
CA GLN A 237 14.45 3.77 -27.53
C GLN A 237 13.13 4.46 -27.20
N ARG A 238 12.74 5.42 -28.03
CA ARG A 238 11.43 6.11 -27.95
C ARG A 238 10.33 5.27 -28.62
N VAL A 239 9.07 5.66 -28.40
CA VAL A 239 7.90 4.99 -29.00
C VAL A 239 7.90 5.00 -30.54
N ASP A 240 8.54 5.99 -31.16
CA ASP A 240 8.68 6.13 -32.61
C ASP A 240 9.85 5.31 -33.19
N GLY A 241 10.58 4.57 -32.35
CA GLY A 241 11.75 3.77 -32.71
C GLY A 241 13.07 4.55 -32.77
N THR A 242 13.06 5.87 -32.58
CA THR A 242 14.29 6.66 -32.49
C THR A 242 15.05 6.37 -31.20
N HIS A 243 16.36 6.63 -31.21
CA HIS A 243 17.24 6.33 -30.08
C HIS A 243 17.87 7.60 -29.51
N THR A 244 18.20 7.55 -28.23
CA THR A 244 18.99 8.58 -27.55
C THR A 244 19.85 7.96 -26.46
N THR A 245 20.98 8.62 -26.20
CA THR A 245 21.96 8.19 -25.21
C THR A 245 21.89 9.11 -23.99
N VAL A 246 21.84 8.49 -22.80
CA VAL A 246 21.90 9.18 -21.51
C VAL A 246 23.25 8.89 -20.88
N ALA A 247 24.04 9.93 -20.62
CA ALA A 247 25.31 9.81 -19.90
C ALA A 247 25.06 9.55 -18.41
N LEU A 248 25.73 8.54 -17.86
CA LEU A 248 25.56 8.08 -16.47
C LEU A 248 26.68 8.52 -15.54
N ALA A 249 27.73 9.17 -16.04
CA ALA A 249 28.88 9.59 -15.23
C ALA A 249 28.46 10.39 -13.99
N ASP A 250 27.51 11.32 -14.14
CA ASP A 250 26.93 12.09 -13.03
C ASP A 250 25.53 11.57 -12.62
N ALA A 251 24.79 10.98 -13.56
CA ALA A 251 23.41 10.54 -13.34
C ALA A 251 23.30 9.16 -12.69
N GLY A 252 24.36 8.34 -12.66
CA GLY A 252 24.32 6.95 -12.20
C GLY A 252 23.82 6.79 -10.76
N SER A 253 24.10 7.80 -9.93
CA SER A 253 23.63 7.89 -8.55
C SER A 253 22.29 8.60 -8.40
N HIS A 254 21.69 9.16 -9.45
CA HIS A 254 20.39 9.81 -9.36
C HIS A 254 19.27 8.79 -9.37
N TRP A 255 18.22 9.07 -8.60
CA TRP A 255 16.95 8.36 -8.74
C TRP A 255 16.36 8.68 -10.11
N VAL A 256 15.72 7.70 -10.72
CA VAL A 256 14.97 7.82 -11.97
C VAL A 256 13.68 7.01 -11.84
N PRO A 257 12.53 7.57 -12.23
CA PRO A 257 11.29 6.81 -12.41
C PRO A 257 11.51 5.59 -13.30
N PHE A 258 10.85 4.48 -13.00
CA PHE A 258 10.87 3.34 -13.90
C PHE A 258 9.60 2.49 -13.83
N GLN A 259 9.39 1.69 -14.88
CA GLN A 259 8.40 0.62 -14.97
C GLN A 259 9.03 -0.58 -15.67
N SER A 260 8.75 -1.81 -15.21
CA SER A 260 9.24 -3.02 -15.88
C SER A 260 8.32 -3.47 -17.01
N ASP A 261 7.02 -3.18 -16.90
CA ASP A 261 6.05 -3.52 -17.94
C ASP A 261 5.92 -2.39 -18.96
N THR A 262 5.47 -2.78 -20.15
CA THR A 262 5.28 -1.84 -21.25
C THR A 262 4.14 -0.85 -20.96
N PRO A 263 4.37 0.46 -21.11
CA PRO A 263 3.32 1.46 -20.99
C PRO A 263 2.12 1.15 -21.88
N TYR A 264 0.91 1.54 -21.42
CA TYR A 264 -0.37 1.20 -22.04
C TYR A 264 -0.53 1.89 -23.41
N ARG A 265 0.11 1.32 -24.45
CA ARG A 265 0.00 1.52 -25.93
C ARG A 265 1.34 1.44 -26.66
N TRP A 266 2.46 1.31 -25.97
CA TRP A 266 3.79 1.27 -26.60
C TRP A 266 3.91 0.19 -27.70
N ASP A 267 3.42 -1.03 -27.43
CA ASP A 267 3.44 -2.14 -28.40
C ASP A 267 2.51 -1.94 -29.61
N SER A 268 1.51 -1.08 -29.52
CA SER A 268 0.59 -0.84 -30.64
C SER A 268 1.25 -0.04 -31.76
N PHE A 269 2.20 0.84 -31.40
CA PHE A 269 2.99 1.62 -32.37
C PHE A 269 4.11 0.78 -33.00
N ALA A 270 4.77 -0.08 -32.22
CA ALA A 270 5.85 -0.94 -32.71
C ALA A 270 5.42 -1.97 -33.77
N ARG A 271 4.12 -2.25 -33.91
CA ARG A 271 3.58 -3.17 -34.92
C ARG A 271 3.16 -2.51 -36.23
N HIS A 272 3.21 -1.17 -36.31
CA HIS A 272 2.73 -0.40 -37.47
C HIS A 272 3.85 0.36 -38.20
N ASN A 273 5.09 0.23 -37.73
CA ASN A 273 6.31 0.72 -38.38
C ASN A 273 7.26 -0.46 -38.66
#